data_AF-A0A949RUU3-F1
#
_entry.id   AF-A0A949RUU3-F1
#
_cell.length_a   1.000
_cell.length_b   1.000
_cell.length_c   1.000
_cell.angle_alpha   90.00
_cell.angle_beta   90.00
_cell.angle_gamma   90.00
#
_symmetry.space_group_name_H-M   'P 1'
#
loop_
_entity.id
_entity.type
_entity.pdbx_description
1 polymer ?
#
loop_
_entity_poly.entity_id
_entity_poly.type
_entity_poly.pdbx_seq_one_letter_code
_entity_poly.pdbx_strand_id
1 'polypeptide(L)'
;MREGLRLLDIAKATAIRRRAIESAALLRQLGYPGDASSGLLTENLADEVLFEPRFQTLPCPALDLESGRCELYAYRPSACRTYGPAVRLDGAELPHCPLNYTDATPEQIEEFRVDIDTRESGEAVFAEFIGRGGSPGRTVIAFALKEPLDPVSI
;
A
#
# COMPACT_ATOMS: atom_id res chain seq x y z
N MET A 1 -5.75 6.40 -0.84
CA MET A 1 -5.25 6.79 0.50
C MET A 1 -5.08 8.30 0.71
N ARG A 2 -4.43 9.05 -0.21
CA ARG A 2 -4.34 10.52 -0.10
C ARG A 2 -5.70 11.19 0.13
N GLU A 3 -6.73 10.68 -0.55
CA GLU A 3 -8.11 11.14 -0.34
C GLU A 3 -8.60 10.93 1.09
N GLY A 4 -8.49 9.71 1.61
CA GLY A 4 -8.84 9.41 3.00
C GLY A 4 -8.10 10.29 4.00
N LEU A 5 -6.83 10.61 3.73
CA LEU A 5 -6.05 11.52 4.58
C LEU A 5 -6.63 12.95 4.59
N ARG A 6 -7.24 13.42 3.50
CA ARG A 6 -7.92 14.73 3.44
C ARG A 6 -9.16 14.79 4.33
N LEU A 7 -9.85 13.65 4.45
CA LEU A 7 -11.15 13.52 5.09
C LEU A 7 -11.06 13.23 6.60
N LEU A 8 -9.86 12.96 7.10
CA LEU A 8 -9.61 12.79 8.54
C LEU A 8 -9.59 14.14 9.27
N ASP A 9 -9.78 14.09 10.59
CA ASP A 9 -9.51 15.24 11.44
C ASP A 9 -8.03 15.66 11.34
N ILE A 10 -7.78 16.96 11.52
CA ILE A 10 -6.45 17.54 11.28
C ILE A 10 -5.37 16.94 12.19
N ALA A 11 -5.73 16.53 13.40
CA ALA A 11 -4.79 15.94 14.35
C ALA A 11 -4.34 14.56 13.87
N LYS A 12 -5.26 13.69 13.48
CA LYS A 12 -4.95 12.37 12.92
C LYS A 12 -4.20 12.46 11.59
N ALA A 13 -4.66 13.34 10.70
CA ALA A 13 -3.99 13.57 9.42
C ALA A 13 -2.53 14.03 9.63
N THR A 14 -2.29 14.91 10.61
CA THR A 14 -0.94 15.37 10.97
C THR A 14 -0.09 14.26 11.58
N ALA A 15 -0.67 13.44 12.46
CA ALA A 15 0.02 12.30 13.06
C ALA A 15 0.44 11.26 12.01
N ILE A 16 -0.45 10.89 11.09
CA ILE A 16 -0.16 9.97 9.97
C ILE A 16 0.95 10.55 9.08
N ARG A 17 0.88 11.84 8.74
CA ARG A 17 1.92 12.50 7.94
C ARG A 17 3.28 12.48 8.60
N ARG A 18 3.34 12.79 9.90
CA ARG A 18 4.60 12.77 10.65
C ARG A 18 5.25 11.39 10.57
N ARG A 19 4.48 10.33 10.85
CA ARG A 19 4.95 8.95 10.69
C ARG A 19 5.38 8.64 9.27
N ALA A 20 4.63 9.09 8.26
CA ALA A 20 4.97 8.88 6.86
C ALA A 20 6.30 9.55 6.46
N ILE A 21 6.56 10.76 6.96
CA ILE A 21 7.83 11.47 6.76
C ILE A 21 8.99 10.71 7.41
N GLU A 22 8.82 10.28 8.67
CA GLU A 22 9.82 9.49 9.41
C GLU A 22 10.11 8.16 8.71
N SER A 23 9.06 7.42 8.30
CA SER A 23 9.19 6.18 7.54
C SER A 23 9.90 6.42 6.21
N ALA A 24 9.55 7.46 5.45
CA ALA A 24 10.21 7.77 4.19
C ALA A 24 11.69 8.12 4.38
N ALA A 25 12.05 8.83 5.45
CA ALA A 25 13.44 9.11 5.79
C ALA A 25 14.22 7.83 6.10
N LEU A 26 13.63 6.91 6.87
CA LEU A 26 14.25 5.62 7.18
C LEU A 26 14.42 4.74 5.94
N LEU A 27 13.39 4.65 5.08
CA LEU A 27 13.46 3.87 3.84
C LEU A 27 14.59 4.36 2.92
N ARG A 28 14.84 5.68 2.87
CA ARG A 28 15.98 6.26 2.14
C ARG A 28 17.31 5.76 2.70
N GLN A 29 17.46 5.74 4.02
CA GLN A 29 18.68 5.25 4.69
C GLN A 29 18.93 3.76 4.46
N LEU A 30 17.86 2.97 4.29
CA LEU A 30 17.94 1.52 4.05
C LEU A 30 18.25 1.14 2.59
N GLY A 31 18.35 2.12 1.69
CA GLY A 31 18.61 1.92 0.27
C GLY A 31 17.33 1.67 -0.53
N TYR A 32 16.40 2.63 -0.48
CA TYR A 32 15.13 2.57 -1.22
C TYR A 32 15.32 2.17 -2.70
N PRO A 33 14.58 1.18 -3.22
CA PRO A 33 14.79 0.65 -4.56
C PRO A 33 14.09 1.55 -5.58
N GLY A 34 14.85 2.43 -6.23
CA GLY A 34 14.36 3.40 -7.20
C GLY A 34 14.78 4.83 -6.86
N ASP A 35 13.91 5.79 -7.12
CA ASP A 35 14.17 7.20 -6.82
C ASP A 35 13.70 7.54 -5.41
N ALA A 36 14.65 7.57 -4.48
CA ALA A 36 14.47 7.95 -3.09
C ALA A 36 13.98 9.41 -2.89
N SER A 37 14.14 10.29 -3.88
CA SER A 37 13.68 11.68 -3.79
C SER A 37 12.17 11.76 -4.01
N SER A 38 11.68 11.27 -5.16
CA SER A 38 10.27 11.23 -5.55
C SER A 38 9.48 10.11 -4.85
N GLY A 39 10.14 9.01 -4.49
CA GLY A 39 9.49 7.81 -3.97
C GLY A 39 9.04 6.83 -5.03
N LEU A 40 9.43 7.00 -6.28
CA LEU A 40 9.13 6.05 -7.33
C LEU A 40 9.99 4.79 -7.18
N LEU A 41 9.35 3.63 -7.21
CA LEU A 41 10.03 2.34 -7.23
C LEU A 41 10.66 2.09 -8.61
N THR A 42 11.75 1.33 -8.63
CA THR A 42 12.32 0.81 -9.88
C THR A 42 11.37 -0.18 -10.56
N GLU A 43 11.51 -0.37 -11.87
CA GLU A 43 10.83 -1.46 -12.59
C GLU A 43 11.58 -2.80 -12.45
N ASN A 44 12.81 -2.77 -11.94
CA ASN A 44 13.62 -3.96 -11.71
C ASN A 44 13.23 -4.66 -10.39
N LEU A 45 12.42 -5.70 -10.49
CA LEU A 45 11.95 -6.48 -9.33
C LEU A 45 13.08 -7.09 -8.49
N ALA A 46 14.27 -7.34 -9.05
CA ALA A 46 15.39 -7.88 -8.28
C ALA A 46 15.86 -6.91 -7.18
N ASP A 47 15.82 -5.61 -7.46
CA ASP A 47 16.20 -4.58 -6.48
C ASP A 47 15.16 -4.47 -5.34
N GLU A 48 13.88 -4.70 -5.65
CA GLU A 48 12.80 -4.75 -4.66
C GLU A 48 12.97 -5.95 -3.70
N VAL A 49 13.29 -7.14 -4.23
CA VAL A 49 13.51 -8.36 -3.43
C VAL A 49 14.68 -8.19 -2.45
N LEU A 50 15.76 -7.52 -2.87
CA LEU A 50 16.90 -7.25 -1.99
C LEU A 50 16.56 -6.22 -0.89
N PHE A 51 15.58 -5.37 -1.14
CA PHE A 51 15.11 -4.38 -0.18
C PHE A 51 14.12 -4.97 0.83
N GLU A 52 13.31 -5.96 0.44
CA GLU A 52 12.24 -6.57 1.23
C GLU A 52 12.59 -6.91 2.68
N PRO A 53 13.71 -7.60 2.95
CA PRO A 53 14.04 -8.00 4.32
C PRO A 53 14.31 -6.82 5.26
N ARG A 54 14.69 -5.66 4.72
CA ARG A 54 15.07 -4.46 5.49
C ARG A 54 13.86 -3.63 5.89
N PHE A 55 12.76 -3.70 5.15
CA PHE A 55 11.57 -2.88 5.39
C PHE A 55 10.41 -3.64 6.03
N GLN A 56 10.35 -4.96 5.90
CA GLN A 56 9.21 -5.79 6.34
C GLN A 56 8.84 -5.65 7.83
N THR A 57 9.77 -5.17 8.67
CA THR A 57 9.53 -4.97 10.11
C THR A 57 9.01 -3.57 10.47
N LEU A 58 8.95 -2.65 9.51
CA LEU A 58 8.53 -1.28 9.76
C LEU A 58 7.01 -1.18 9.76
N PRO A 59 6.40 -0.61 10.82
CA PRO A 59 4.96 -0.42 10.83
C PRO A 59 4.53 0.57 9.74
N CYS A 60 3.41 0.27 9.09
CA CYS A 60 2.82 1.19 8.11
C CYS A 60 2.41 2.50 8.82
N PRO A 61 2.71 3.68 8.24
CA PRO A 61 2.42 4.96 8.87
C PRO A 61 0.92 5.25 9.04
N ALA A 62 0.05 4.54 8.30
CA ALA A 62 -1.39 4.61 8.43
C ALA A 62 -1.96 3.71 9.56
N LEU A 63 -1.11 2.99 10.31
CA LEU A 63 -1.53 2.25 11.48
C LEU A 63 -1.57 3.17 12.71
N ASP A 64 -2.63 3.02 13.49
CA ASP A 64 -2.62 3.38 14.89
C ASP A 64 -1.79 2.32 15.64
N LEU A 65 -0.68 2.73 16.23
CA LEU A 65 0.29 1.81 16.85
C LEU A 65 -0.24 1.20 18.15
N GLU A 66 -1.21 1.82 18.79
CA GLU A 66 -1.82 1.28 20.01
C GLU A 66 -2.80 0.15 19.67
N SER A 67 -3.73 0.37 18.75
CA SER A 67 -4.73 -0.63 18.40
C SER A 67 -4.34 -1.59 17.27
N GLY A 68 -3.27 -1.29 16.53
CA GLY A 68 -2.87 -2.01 15.32
C GLY A 68 -3.83 -1.84 14.13
N ARG A 69 -4.84 -0.97 14.24
CA ARG A 69 -5.83 -0.74 13.18
C ARG A 69 -5.34 0.30 12.19
N CYS A 70 -5.74 0.16 10.93
CA CYS A 70 -5.46 1.17 9.92
C CYS A 70 -6.46 2.32 10.01
N GLU A 71 -5.95 3.53 10.24
CA GLU A 71 -6.73 4.77 10.32
C GLU A 71 -7.29 5.21 8.95
N LEU A 72 -6.81 4.61 7.86
CA LEU A 72 -7.25 4.86 6.47
C LEU A 72 -7.89 3.62 5.84
N TYR A 73 -8.50 2.73 6.65
CA TYR A 73 -9.01 1.43 6.21
C TYR A 73 -9.91 1.51 4.96
N ALA A 74 -10.88 2.42 4.96
CA ALA A 74 -11.82 2.60 3.85
C ALA A 74 -11.14 3.01 2.54
N TYR A 75 -9.94 3.60 2.62
CA TYR A 75 -9.18 4.14 1.48
C TYR A 75 -7.94 3.33 1.13
N ARG A 76 -7.81 2.10 1.68
CA ARG A 76 -6.71 1.17 1.38
C ARG A 76 -6.65 0.88 -0.12
N PRO A 77 -5.45 0.91 -0.73
CA PRO A 77 -5.27 0.53 -2.12
C PRO A 77 -5.53 -0.97 -2.28
N SER A 78 -5.76 -1.41 -3.51
CA SER A 78 -5.95 -2.82 -3.86
C SER A 78 -4.84 -3.69 -3.26
N ALA A 79 -3.57 -3.28 -3.39
CA ALA A 79 -2.43 -3.99 -2.82
C ALA A 79 -2.55 -4.27 -1.30
N CYS A 80 -3.11 -3.36 -0.51
CA CYS A 80 -3.31 -3.59 0.93
C CYS A 80 -4.59 -4.37 1.26
N ARG A 81 -5.50 -4.55 0.30
CA ARG A 81 -6.72 -5.34 0.45
C ARG A 81 -6.50 -6.79 0.04
N THR A 82 -5.60 -7.01 -0.90
CA THR A 82 -5.16 -8.34 -1.34
C THR A 82 -4.04 -8.89 -0.47
N TYR A 83 -3.29 -8.02 0.23
CA TYR A 83 -2.31 -8.47 1.23
C TYR A 83 -3.01 -8.92 2.51
N GLY A 84 -2.86 -10.19 2.87
CA GLY A 84 -3.45 -10.75 4.07
C GLY A 84 -4.27 -12.00 3.78
N PRO A 85 -5.48 -11.85 3.20
CA PRO A 85 -6.34 -12.99 2.93
C PRO A 85 -5.76 -13.90 1.85
N ALA A 86 -6.25 -15.14 1.78
CA ALA A 86 -6.03 -15.99 0.62
C ALA A 86 -6.83 -15.41 -0.55
N VAL A 87 -6.14 -15.01 -1.61
CA VAL A 87 -6.74 -14.35 -2.78
C VAL A 87 -6.27 -15.03 -4.06
N ARG A 88 -7.16 -15.10 -5.04
CA ARG A 88 -6.81 -15.33 -6.44
C ARG A 88 -7.11 -14.05 -7.21
N LEU A 89 -6.07 -13.44 -7.78
CA LEU A 89 -6.15 -12.19 -8.52
C LEU A 89 -5.93 -12.50 -10.00
N ASP A 90 -6.94 -12.23 -10.84
CA ASP A 90 -6.89 -12.48 -12.28
C ASP A 90 -6.48 -13.92 -12.64
N GLY A 91 -6.92 -14.89 -11.82
CA GLY A 91 -6.60 -16.31 -11.95
C GLY A 91 -5.26 -16.72 -11.31
N ALA A 92 -4.43 -15.78 -10.85
CA ALA A 92 -3.18 -16.06 -10.16
C ALA A 92 -3.39 -16.16 -8.64
N GLU A 93 -2.95 -17.26 -8.03
CA GLU A 93 -2.98 -17.42 -6.58
C GLU A 93 -1.88 -16.60 -5.93
N LEU A 94 -2.28 -15.68 -5.05
CA LEU A 94 -1.35 -14.89 -4.26
C LEU A 94 -1.09 -15.58 -2.92
N PRO A 95 0.16 -15.54 -2.41
CA PRO A 95 0.45 -15.98 -1.05
C PRO A 95 -0.31 -15.12 -0.04
N HIS A 96 -0.94 -15.77 0.95
CA HIS A 96 -1.56 -15.07 2.07
C HIS A 96 -0.51 -14.70 3.12
N CYS A 97 -0.85 -13.80 4.04
CA CYS A 97 0.04 -13.48 5.16
C CYS A 97 0.26 -14.74 6.02
N PRO A 98 1.51 -15.08 6.42
CA PRO A 98 1.78 -16.22 7.31
C PRO A 98 1.16 -16.10 8.70
N LEU A 99 0.72 -14.89 9.08
CA LEU A 99 0.03 -14.63 10.34
C LEU A 99 -1.50 -14.74 10.22
N ASN A 100 -2.03 -14.86 9.00
CA ASN A 100 -3.44 -15.17 8.80
C ASN A 100 -3.62 -16.68 8.68
N TYR A 101 -4.72 -17.19 9.22
CA TYR A 101 -5.09 -18.61 9.15
C TYR A 101 -4.15 -19.57 9.91
N THR A 102 -3.53 -19.11 11.01
CA THR A 102 -2.62 -19.91 11.84
C THR A 102 -3.24 -21.19 12.38
N ASP A 103 -4.57 -21.22 12.51
CA ASP A 103 -5.35 -22.34 13.05
C ASP A 103 -6.21 -23.06 11.99
N ALA A 104 -6.03 -22.76 10.70
CA ALA A 104 -6.83 -23.35 9.62
C ALA A 104 -6.01 -24.35 8.78
N THR A 105 -6.65 -25.39 8.24
CA THR A 105 -6.02 -26.32 7.30
C THR A 105 -5.92 -25.71 5.89
N PRO A 106 -5.02 -26.22 5.02
CA PRO A 106 -4.94 -25.76 3.63
C PRO A 106 -6.29 -25.83 2.89
N GLU A 107 -7.10 -26.86 3.16
CA GLU A 107 -8.43 -27.03 2.55
C GLU A 107 -9.40 -25.93 3.01
N GLN A 108 -9.37 -25.57 4.30
CA GLN A 108 -10.19 -24.48 4.82
C GLN A 108 -9.76 -23.12 4.24
N ILE A 109 -8.45 -22.90 4.09
CA ILE A 109 -7.94 -21.67 3.47
C ILE A 109 -8.42 -21.56 2.03
N GLU A 110 -8.40 -22.67 1.29
CA GLU A 110 -8.87 -22.69 -0.09
C GLU A 110 -10.39 -22.49 -0.20
N GLU A 111 -11.18 -23.07 0.70
CA GLU A 111 -12.63 -22.87 0.78
C GLU A 111 -13.01 -21.38 0.92
N PHE A 112 -12.22 -20.62 1.68
CA PHE A 112 -12.44 -19.19 1.92
C PHE A 112 -11.59 -18.27 1.02
N ARG A 113 -10.92 -18.81 -0.01
CA ARG A 113 -10.14 -17.99 -0.94
C ARG A 113 -11.07 -17.05 -1.71
N VAL A 114 -10.68 -15.79 -1.78
CA VAL A 114 -11.44 -14.76 -2.49
C VAL A 114 -10.92 -14.63 -3.92
N ASP A 115 -11.79 -14.84 -4.91
CA ASP A 115 -11.51 -14.53 -6.31
C ASP A 115 -11.80 -13.06 -6.61
N ILE A 116 -10.80 -12.36 -7.15
CA ILE A 116 -10.89 -10.97 -7.57
C ILE A 116 -10.49 -10.90 -9.05
N ASP A 117 -11.44 -10.54 -9.91
CA ASP A 117 -11.20 -10.24 -11.32
C ASP A 117 -11.09 -8.72 -11.49
N THR A 118 -9.89 -8.24 -11.80
CA THR A 118 -9.58 -6.83 -12.01
C THR A 118 -9.28 -6.50 -13.47
N ARG A 119 -9.33 -7.44 -14.41
CA ARG A 119 -8.90 -7.21 -15.80
C ARG A 119 -9.64 -6.08 -16.50
N GLU A 120 -10.97 -6.09 -16.46
CA GLU A 120 -11.77 -5.03 -17.10
C GLU A 120 -11.80 -3.73 -16.28
N SER A 121 -11.89 -3.83 -14.95
CA SER A 121 -12.05 -2.66 -14.07
C SER A 121 -10.72 -1.95 -13.78
N GLY A 122 -9.62 -2.69 -13.72
CA GLY A 122 -8.29 -2.20 -13.38
C GLY A 122 -7.68 -1.36 -14.49
N GLU A 123 -7.77 -1.82 -15.75
CA GLU A 123 -7.31 -1.06 -16.91
C GLU A 123 -8.10 0.24 -17.08
N ALA A 124 -9.43 0.19 -16.94
CA ALA A 124 -10.28 1.39 -17.02
C ALA A 124 -9.96 2.40 -15.91
N VAL A 125 -9.82 1.94 -14.66
CA VAL A 125 -9.45 2.80 -13.52
C VAL A 125 -8.04 3.36 -13.67
N PHE A 126 -7.10 2.58 -14.17
CA PHE A 126 -5.73 3.05 -14.43
C PHE A 126 -5.71 4.09 -15.56
N ALA A 127 -6.41 3.84 -16.66
CA ALA A 127 -6.57 4.79 -17.76
C ALA A 127 -7.25 6.08 -17.31
N GLU A 128 -8.28 6.00 -16.46
CA GLU A 128 -8.93 7.17 -15.85
C GLU A 128 -7.95 7.96 -14.96
N PHE A 129 -7.16 7.27 -14.15
CA PHE A 129 -6.13 7.90 -13.31
C PHE A 129 -5.09 8.66 -14.14
N ILE A 130 -4.57 8.03 -15.20
CA ILE A 130 -3.64 8.69 -16.14
C ILE A 130 -4.34 9.85 -16.86
N GLY A 131 -5.59 9.67 -17.30
CA GLY A 131 -6.38 10.69 -17.97
C GLY A 131 -6.67 11.93 -17.10
N ARG A 132 -6.67 11.77 -15.77
CA ARG A 132 -6.77 12.86 -14.78
C ARG A 132 -5.41 13.51 -14.43
N GLY A 133 -4.35 13.20 -15.18
CA GLY A 133 -3.01 13.73 -14.95
C GLY A 133 -2.20 12.95 -13.90
N GLY A 134 -2.65 11.76 -13.50
CA GLY A 134 -1.86 10.87 -12.66
C GLY A 134 -0.57 10.45 -13.36
N SER A 135 0.56 10.50 -12.65
CA SER A 135 1.82 9.99 -13.19
C SER A 135 1.88 8.46 -13.05
N PRO A 136 2.26 7.72 -14.10
CA PRO A 136 2.48 6.29 -14.00
C PRO A 136 3.66 6.00 -13.06
N GLY A 137 3.54 4.98 -12.23
CA GLY A 137 4.62 4.53 -11.34
C GLY A 137 4.14 3.91 -10.03
N ARG A 138 4.95 3.00 -9.48
CA ARG A 138 4.69 2.36 -8.18
C ARG A 138 5.41 3.13 -7.07
N THR A 139 4.79 3.20 -5.90
CA THR A 139 5.38 3.80 -4.69
C THR A 139 4.89 3.07 -3.44
N VAL A 140 5.57 3.26 -2.31
CA VAL A 140 5.14 2.71 -1.02
C VAL A 140 4.27 3.71 -0.25
N ILE A 141 3.50 3.19 0.72
CA ILE A 141 2.52 3.98 1.48
C ILE A 141 3.14 5.20 2.18
N ALA A 142 4.37 5.08 2.69
CA ALA A 142 5.06 6.20 3.33
C ALA A 142 5.27 7.40 2.38
N PHE A 143 5.70 7.15 1.15
CA PHE A 143 5.87 8.20 0.15
C PHE A 143 4.53 8.75 -0.34
N ALA A 144 3.51 7.90 -0.51
CA ALA A 144 2.18 8.33 -0.90
C ALA A 144 1.52 9.28 0.12
N LEU A 145 1.84 9.14 1.42
CA LEU A 145 1.21 9.90 2.51
C LEU A 145 2.06 11.07 3.05
N LYS A 146 3.36 11.14 2.73
CA LYS A 146 4.22 12.24 3.22
C LYS A 146 3.96 13.58 2.52
N GLU A 147 3.47 13.54 1.27
CA GLU A 147 3.32 14.74 0.46
C GLU A 147 2.15 15.61 0.95
N PRO A 148 2.30 16.94 0.88
CA PRO A 148 1.15 17.82 0.99
C PRO A 148 0.18 17.48 -0.13
N LEU A 149 -1.11 17.48 0.19
CA LEU A 149 -2.13 17.30 -0.82
C LEU A 149 -2.09 18.57 -1.66
N ASP A 150 -1.86 18.45 -2.97
CA ASP A 150 -2.14 19.58 -3.85
C ASP A 150 -3.56 20.06 -3.56
N PRO A 151 -3.78 21.38 -3.40
CA PRO A 151 -5.13 21.91 -3.32
C PRO A 151 -5.85 21.44 -4.57
N VAL A 152 -6.98 20.75 -4.38
CA VAL A 152 -7.86 20.37 -5.48
C VAL A 152 -8.26 21.68 -6.16
N SER A 153 -7.78 21.91 -7.38
CA SER A 153 -8.35 22.93 -8.24
C SER A 153 -9.80 22.52 -8.49
N ILE A 154 -10.72 23.23 -7.83
CA ILE A 154 -12.17 23.17 -8.09
C ILE A 154 -12.43 23.84 -9.44
#